data_AF-A0A968BUN7-F1
#
_entry.id   AF-A0A968BUN7-F1
#
_cell.length_a   1.000
_cell.length_b   1.000
_cell.length_c   1.000
_cell.angle_alpha   90.00
_cell.angle_beta   90.00
_cell.angle_gamma   90.00
#
_symmetry.space_group_name_H-M   'P 1'
#
loop_
_entity.id
_entity.type
_entity.pdbx_description
1 polymer ?
#
loop_
_entity_poly.entity_id
_entity_poly.type
_entity_poly.pdbx_seq_one_letter_code
_entity_poly.pdbx_strand_id
1 'polypeptide(L)'
;MKAPSFPRPAILGVLILAGLLLAAGATAEVAAPALGTATGTVAETAAQSALGNPAAVYCRDMGYDYHIGDADGQRGFCTLPDGQAC
;
A
#
# COMPACT_ATOMS: atom_id res chain seq x y z
N MET A 1 2.36 -42.35 -50.15
CA MET A 1 1.96 -42.23 -48.72
C MET A 1 3.16 -41.74 -47.91
N LYS A 2 3.13 -40.51 -47.41
CA LYS A 2 4.22 -39.87 -46.65
C LYS A 2 4.01 -40.21 -45.17
N ALA A 3 4.90 -41.01 -44.59
CA ALA A 3 4.82 -41.35 -43.16
C ALA A 3 4.99 -40.08 -42.30
N PRO A 4 4.27 -39.94 -41.18
CA PRO A 4 4.50 -38.82 -40.26
C PRO A 4 5.87 -38.99 -39.61
N SER A 5 6.75 -38.00 -39.78
CA SER A 5 8.03 -37.93 -39.07
C SER A 5 7.76 -37.72 -37.58
N PHE A 6 7.96 -38.77 -36.79
CA PHE A 6 7.97 -38.66 -35.33
C PHE A 6 9.18 -37.82 -34.89
N PRO A 7 8.99 -36.81 -34.03
CA PRO A 7 10.10 -36.02 -33.52
C PRO A 7 11.01 -36.94 -32.70
N ARG A 8 12.33 -36.81 -32.91
CA ARG A 8 13.34 -37.52 -32.13
C ARG A 8 13.11 -37.25 -30.63
N PRO A 9 13.38 -38.22 -29.74
CA PRO A 9 13.12 -38.07 -28.31
C PRO A 9 13.81 -36.84 -27.69
N ALA A 10 14.93 -36.41 -28.28
CA ALA A 10 15.62 -35.17 -27.91
C ALA A 10 14.80 -33.90 -28.21
N ILE A 11 14.06 -33.85 -29.32
CA ILE A 11 13.21 -32.70 -29.71
C ILE A 11 11.99 -32.61 -28.81
N LEU A 12 11.39 -33.75 -28.46
CA LEU A 12 10.28 -33.80 -27.51
C LEU A 12 10.72 -33.32 -26.11
N GLY A 13 11.92 -33.70 -25.68
CA GLY A 13 12.51 -33.22 -24.43
C GLY A 13 12.75 -31.71 -24.40
N VAL A 14 13.27 -31.12 -25.49
CA VAL A 14 13.50 -29.66 -25.58
C VAL A 14 12.19 -28.86 -25.56
N LEU A 15 11.12 -29.36 -26.20
CA LEU A 15 9.83 -28.69 -26.22
C LEU A 15 9.13 -28.70 -24.85
N ILE A 16 9.24 -29.81 -24.10
CA ILE A 16 8.69 -29.91 -22.75
C ILE A 16 9.49 -29.02 -21.78
N LEU A 17 10.82 -28.99 -21.91
CA LEU A 17 11.68 -28.13 -21.09
C LEU A 17 11.40 -26.64 -21.35
N ALA A 18 11.24 -26.24 -22.62
CA ALA A 18 10.90 -24.87 -23.00
C ALA A 18 9.50 -24.45 -22.51
N GLY A 19 8.53 -25.37 -22.50
CA GLY A 19 7.19 -25.13 -21.95
C GLY A 19 7.19 -24.92 -20.43
N LEU A 20 8.04 -25.65 -19.69
CA LEU A 20 8.19 -25.45 -18.24
C LEU A 20 8.85 -24.11 -17.88
N LEU A 21 9.77 -23.59 -18.71
CA LEU A 21 10.43 -22.31 -18.43
C LEU A 21 9.54 -21.08 -18.64
N LEU A 22 8.46 -21.17 -19.43
CA LEU A 22 7.61 -20.01 -19.78
C LEU A 22 6.48 -19.71 -18.78
N ALA A 23 6.32 -20.51 -17.72
CA ALA A 23 5.31 -20.30 -16.67
C ALA A 23 5.78 -19.45 -15.48
N ALA A 24 7.02 -18.95 -15.49
CA ALA A 24 7.61 -18.16 -14.41
C ALA A 24 7.42 -16.64 -14.58
N GLY A 25 6.28 -16.21 -15.13
CA GLY A 25 6.01 -14.81 -15.47
C GLY A 25 4.77 -14.26 -14.77
N ALA A 26 4.77 -14.16 -13.44
CA ALA A 26 3.86 -13.29 -12.70
C ALA A 26 4.37 -13.04 -11.29
N THR A 27 5.03 -11.91 -11.09
CA THR A 27 4.91 -11.02 -9.91
C THR A 27 5.88 -9.86 -10.12
N ALA A 28 5.39 -8.80 -10.76
CA ALA A 28 5.93 -7.48 -10.49
C ALA A 28 5.34 -7.06 -9.13
N GLU A 29 5.95 -7.52 -8.05
CA GLU A 29 5.79 -6.85 -6.76
C GLU A 29 6.65 -5.59 -6.79
N VAL A 30 5.98 -4.44 -6.85
CA VAL A 30 6.64 -3.16 -6.65
C VAL A 30 7.12 -3.16 -5.20
N ALA A 31 8.41 -3.38 -5.01
CA ALA A 31 9.06 -3.31 -3.71
C ALA A 31 8.78 -1.91 -3.10
N ALA A 32 8.04 -1.89 -2.01
CA ALA A 32 7.94 -0.73 -1.14
C ALA A 32 9.35 -0.32 -0.67
N PRO A 33 9.62 0.99 -0.48
CA PRO A 33 10.90 1.40 0.08
C PRO A 33 11.04 0.80 1.48
N ALA A 34 12.16 0.11 1.72
CA ALA A 34 12.51 -0.37 3.04
C ALA A 34 12.64 0.85 3.97
N LEU A 35 11.68 1.01 4.89
CA LEU A 35 11.90 1.78 6.10
C LEU A 35 13.11 1.14 6.79
N GLY A 36 14.20 1.91 6.87
CA GLY A 36 15.43 1.47 7.48
C GLY A 36 15.18 0.88 8.86
N THR A 37 15.76 -0.29 9.10
CA THR A 37 15.90 -0.88 10.41
C THR A 37 16.80 0.03 11.25
N ALA A 38 16.22 1.06 11.86
CA ALA A 38 16.85 1.74 12.97
C ALA A 38 16.82 0.75 14.15
N THR A 39 17.90 -0.03 14.30
CA THR A 39 18.19 -0.70 15.56
C THR A 39 18.58 0.38 16.56
N GLY A 40 17.56 1.06 17.06
CA GLY A 40 17.65 1.93 18.23
C GLY A 40 16.72 1.33 19.26
N THR A 41 17.28 0.80 20.33
CA THR A 41 16.52 0.57 21.56
C THR A 41 16.15 1.95 22.11
N VAL A 42 15.16 2.59 21.51
CA VAL A 42 14.47 3.71 22.15
C VAL A 42 13.49 3.04 23.10
N ALA A 43 13.78 3.11 24.40
CA ALA A 43 12.74 2.93 25.39
C ALA A 43 11.73 4.07 25.13
N GLU A 44 10.77 3.79 24.25
CA GLU A 44 9.68 4.68 23.91
C GLU A 44 8.78 4.74 25.14
N THR A 45 9.13 5.61 26.09
CA THR A 45 8.06 6.38 26.71
C THR A 45 7.41 7.10 25.55
N ALA A 46 6.31 6.54 25.08
CA ALA A 46 5.39 7.21 24.18
C ALA A 46 4.96 8.48 24.90
N ALA A 47 5.75 9.53 24.77
CA ALA A 47 5.26 10.89 24.81
C ALA A 47 4.31 10.94 23.60
N GLN A 48 3.10 10.43 23.80
CA GLN A 48 1.98 10.63 22.89
C GLN A 48 2.00 12.12 22.63
N SER A 49 2.38 12.49 21.40
CA SER A 49 2.50 13.87 20.99
C SER A 49 1.22 14.60 21.42
N ALA A 50 1.30 15.36 22.50
CA ALA A 50 0.17 16.14 23.02
C ALA A 50 -0.12 17.36 22.11
N LEU A 51 0.58 17.45 20.97
CA LEU A 51 0.29 18.36 19.88
C LEU A 51 -1.00 17.88 19.21
N GLY A 52 -2.11 18.54 19.55
CA GLY A 52 -3.39 18.32 18.89
C GLY A 52 -3.31 18.56 17.37
N ASN A 53 -4.27 18.02 16.63
CA ASN A 53 -4.37 18.25 15.19
C ASN A 53 -4.41 19.77 14.90
N PRO A 54 -3.45 20.34 14.14
CA PRO A 54 -3.40 21.77 13.88
C PRO A 54 -4.68 22.36 13.30
N ALA A 55 -5.39 21.61 12.44
CA ALA A 55 -6.66 22.04 11.87
C ALA A 55 -7.79 22.07 12.93
N ALA A 56 -7.85 21.08 13.83
CA ALA A 56 -8.83 21.06 14.91
C ALA A 56 -8.59 22.20 15.92
N VAL A 57 -7.31 22.48 16.23
CA VAL A 57 -6.91 23.60 17.08
C VAL A 57 -7.34 24.93 16.45
N TYR A 58 -7.02 25.15 15.17
CA TYR A 58 -7.44 26.35 14.47
C TYR A 58 -8.96 26.52 14.46
N CYS A 59 -9.70 25.45 14.15
CA CYS A 59 -11.16 25.47 14.10
C CYS A 59 -11.77 25.94 15.42
N ARG A 60 -11.31 25.34 16.52
CA ARG A 60 -11.76 25.70 17.87
C ARG A 60 -11.38 27.13 18.25
N ASP A 61 -10.13 27.53 17.98
CA ASP A 61 -9.61 28.84 18.38
C ASP A 61 -10.30 29.98 17.62
N MET A 62 -10.81 29.71 16.41
CA MET A 62 -11.65 30.63 15.63
C MET A 62 -13.13 30.59 16.04
N GLY A 63 -13.54 29.64 16.90
CA GLY A 63 -14.93 29.46 17.31
C GLY A 63 -15.83 28.84 16.24
N TYR A 64 -15.25 28.08 15.30
CA TYR A 64 -15.97 27.39 14.24
C TYR A 64 -16.50 26.02 14.72
N ASP A 65 -17.46 25.47 14.00
CA ASP A 65 -18.00 24.14 14.30
C ASP A 65 -16.98 23.07 13.92
N TYR A 66 -16.64 22.21 14.90
CA TYR A 66 -15.76 21.07 14.71
C TYR A 66 -16.47 19.79 15.14
N HIS A 67 -16.53 18.81 14.25
CA HIS A 67 -17.12 17.51 14.53
C HIS A 67 -16.26 16.38 13.97
N ILE A 68 -16.40 15.20 14.55
CA ILE A 68 -15.77 13.98 14.05
C ILE A 68 -16.86 13.19 13.32
N GLY A 69 -16.59 12.79 12.07
CA GLY A 69 -17.59 12.13 11.24
C GLY A 69 -16.97 11.12 10.26
N ASP A 70 -17.54 9.92 10.26
CA ASP A 70 -17.31 8.76 9.38
C ASP A 70 -17.74 7.52 10.18
N ALA A 71 -17.83 6.35 9.54
CA ALA A 71 -18.25 5.11 10.22
C ALA A 71 -17.28 4.70 11.35
N ASP A 72 -16.02 5.11 11.22
CA ASP A 72 -14.94 4.72 12.12
C ASP A 72 -14.55 5.81 13.13
N GLY A 73 -15.11 7.04 13.03
CA GLY A 73 -14.82 8.16 13.93
C GLY A 73 -13.40 8.72 13.79
N GLN A 74 -12.80 8.60 12.61
CA GLN A 74 -11.39 8.89 12.36
C GLN A 74 -11.17 10.24 11.66
N ARG A 75 -12.20 10.82 11.04
CA ARG A 75 -12.09 12.09 10.34
C ARG A 75 -12.72 13.24 11.12
N GLY A 76 -11.92 14.25 11.39
CA GLY A 76 -12.41 15.55 11.87
C GLY A 76 -12.82 16.45 10.71
N PHE A 77 -13.86 17.23 10.90
CA PHE A 77 -14.35 18.25 9.98
C PHE A 77 -14.41 19.60 10.69
N CYS A 78 -13.91 20.63 10.02
CA CYS A 78 -14.10 22.00 10.44
C CYS A 78 -15.06 22.71 9.47
N THR A 79 -16.19 23.22 9.97
CA THR A 79 -17.14 23.99 9.16
C THR A 79 -16.80 25.47 9.20
N LEU A 80 -16.40 26.03 8.07
CA LEU A 80 -16.09 27.43 7.93
C LEU A 80 -17.36 28.30 7.87
N PRO A 81 -17.25 29.63 8.08
CA PRO A 81 -18.40 30.55 8.05
C PRO A 81 -19.14 30.61 6.70
N ASP A 82 -18.49 30.21 5.61
CA ASP A 82 -19.08 30.09 4.28
C ASP A 82 -19.81 28.75 4.07
N GLY A 83 -19.83 27.88 5.08
CA GLY A 83 -20.49 26.58 5.06
C GLY A 83 -19.65 25.44 4.50
N GLN A 84 -18.40 25.69 4.10
CA GLN A 84 -17.50 24.67 3.59
C GLN A 84 -16.91 23.83 4.73
N ALA A 85 -16.75 22.53 4.50
CA ALA A 85 -16.10 21.62 5.44
C ALA A 85 -14.74 21.16 4.91
N CYS A 86 -13.71 21.21 5.77
CA CYS A 86 -12.35 20.74 5.50
C CYS A 86 -11.96 19.60 6.45
#